data_AF-A0AAN7HKB6-F1
#
_entry.id   AF-A0AAN7HKB6-F1
#
_cell.length_a   1.000
_cell.length_b   1.000
_cell.length_c   1.000
_cell.angle_alpha   90.00
_cell.angle_beta   90.00
_cell.angle_gamma   90.00
#
_symmetry.space_group_name_H-M   'P 1'
#
loop_
_entity.id
_entity.type
_entity.pdbx_description
1 polymer ?
#
loop_
_entity_poly.entity_id
_entity_poly.type
_entity_poly.pdbx_seq_one_letter_code
_entity_poly.pdbx_strand_id
1 'polypeptide(L)'
;MVILAASRPSPTVSTTQRSDVISTLYPLIVSAVQFQQLIGSAAFHLAVRAYFAATIAATISLWASRRIAWRTFLASRIIIARALLLARDLAWSAWDCKRARLFRRRLELEMFIWFLGPGGNTLLLMLFWPGWPMLAALCWGIWQLTG
;
A
#
# COMPACT_ATOMS: atom_id res chain seq x y z
N MET A 1 62.98 -30.71 83.19
CA MET A 1 61.65 -30.12 82.90
C MET A 1 61.77 -29.39 81.58
N VAL A 2 61.48 -30.02 80.43
CA VAL A 2 60.15 -30.27 79.84
C VAL A 2 59.37 -28.98 79.58
N ILE A 3 59.56 -28.49 78.33
CA ILE A 3 58.58 -28.13 77.28
C ILE A 3 57.44 -27.16 77.66
N LEU A 4 57.28 -26.09 76.85
CA LEU A 4 56.06 -25.81 76.05
C LEU A 4 56.28 -24.58 75.14
N ALA A 5 56.78 -24.82 73.92
CA ALA A 5 56.58 -23.92 72.80
C ALA A 5 55.44 -24.51 71.94
N ALA A 6 54.23 -23.98 72.11
CA ALA A 6 53.07 -24.34 71.29
C ALA A 6 53.19 -23.70 69.90
N SER A 7 53.49 -24.51 68.89
CA SER A 7 53.48 -24.10 67.48
C SER A 7 52.07 -24.19 66.91
N ARG A 8 51.66 -23.13 66.20
CA ARG A 8 50.38 -23.06 65.49
C ARG A 8 50.47 -23.90 64.19
N PRO A 9 49.47 -24.73 63.85
CA PRO A 9 49.45 -25.41 62.57
C PRO A 9 48.95 -24.45 61.47
N SER A 10 49.80 -24.21 60.47
CA SER A 10 49.41 -23.57 59.20
C SER A 10 48.61 -24.56 58.35
N PRO A 11 47.45 -24.17 57.77
CA PRO A 11 46.65 -25.06 56.93
C PRO A 11 47.23 -25.14 55.51
N THR A 12 48.06 -26.15 55.24
CA THR A 12 48.76 -26.32 53.94
C THR A 12 48.20 -27.49 53.10
N VAL A 13 46.92 -27.86 53.26
CA VAL A 13 46.37 -29.11 52.66
C VAL A 13 45.34 -28.87 51.53
N SER A 14 44.84 -27.65 51.34
CA SER A 14 43.76 -27.38 50.36
C SER A 14 44.22 -26.93 48.96
N THR A 15 45.52 -26.69 48.75
CA THR A 15 46.03 -26.14 47.47
C THR A 15 46.31 -27.23 46.43
N THR A 16 46.76 -28.41 46.85
CA THR A 16 47.17 -29.50 45.94
C THR A 16 45.98 -30.19 45.27
N GLN A 17 44.90 -30.42 46.01
CA GLN A 17 43.67 -31.08 45.51
C GLN A 17 42.94 -30.25 44.45
N ARG A 18 43.03 -28.92 44.51
CA ARG A 18 42.48 -28.02 43.50
C ARG A 18 43.25 -28.11 42.17
N SER A 19 44.55 -28.41 42.21
CA SER A 19 45.38 -28.51 41.00
C SER A 19 45.12 -29.78 40.19
N ASP A 20 44.81 -30.91 40.83
CA ASP A 20 44.48 -32.19 40.16
C ASP A 20 43.10 -32.17 39.47
N VAL A 21 42.14 -31.48 40.07
CA VAL A 21 40.81 -31.32 39.45
C VAL A 21 40.88 -30.35 38.27
N ILE A 22 41.74 -29.33 38.34
CA ILE A 22 41.96 -28.39 37.22
C ILE A 22 42.74 -29.06 36.09
N SER A 23 43.75 -29.90 36.40
CA SER A 23 44.55 -30.60 35.38
C SER A 23 43.75 -31.65 34.60
N THR A 24 42.80 -32.32 35.26
CA THR A 24 41.89 -33.30 34.63
C THR A 24 40.74 -32.66 33.86
N LEU A 25 40.24 -31.50 34.29
CA LEU A 25 39.18 -30.75 33.59
C LEU A 25 39.72 -29.96 32.39
N TYR A 26 40.98 -29.53 32.40
CA TYR A 26 41.59 -28.76 31.33
C TYR A 26 41.45 -29.39 29.93
N PRO A 27 41.79 -30.68 29.69
CA PRO A 27 41.63 -31.30 28.37
C PRO A 27 40.15 -31.42 27.95
N LEU A 28 39.25 -31.60 28.90
CA LEU A 28 37.79 -31.62 28.68
C LEU A 28 37.26 -30.24 28.26
N ILE A 29 37.75 -29.17 28.88
CA ILE A 29 37.40 -27.80 28.51
C ILE A 29 37.96 -27.46 27.13
N VAL A 30 39.21 -27.82 26.83
CA VAL A 30 39.83 -27.56 25.52
C VAL A 30 39.08 -28.28 24.40
N SER A 31 38.74 -29.55 24.59
CA SER A 31 37.94 -30.31 23.60
C SER A 31 36.53 -29.74 23.44
N ALA A 32 35.84 -29.35 24.53
CA ALA A 32 34.54 -28.70 24.46
C ALA A 32 34.59 -27.36 23.69
N VAL A 33 35.64 -26.56 23.91
CA VAL A 33 35.86 -25.30 23.17
C VAL A 33 36.10 -25.56 21.68
N GLN A 34 36.87 -26.60 21.32
CA GLN A 34 37.07 -26.98 19.92
C GLN A 34 35.76 -27.42 19.25
N PHE A 35 34.95 -28.23 19.91
CA PHE A 35 33.62 -28.61 19.39
C PHE A 35 32.71 -27.39 19.23
N GLN A 36 32.71 -26.47 20.20
CA GLN A 36 31.93 -25.24 20.12
C GLN A 36 32.39 -24.34 18.95
N GLN A 37 33.69 -24.29 18.66
CA GLN A 37 34.22 -23.55 17.51
C GLN A 37 33.84 -24.20 16.16
N LEU A 38 33.87 -25.54 16.08
CA LEU A 38 33.44 -26.27 14.89
C LEU A 38 31.94 -26.10 14.64
N ILE A 39 31.11 -26.22 15.68
CA ILE A 39 29.67 -25.99 15.59
C ILE A 39 29.37 -24.53 15.23
N GLY A 40 30.09 -23.57 15.84
CA GLY A 40 29.94 -22.16 15.54
C GLY A 40 30.28 -21.81 14.09
N SER A 41 31.38 -22.34 13.56
CA SER A 41 31.78 -22.12 12.15
C SER A 41 30.83 -22.79 11.16
N ALA A 42 30.40 -24.03 11.43
CA ALA A 42 29.40 -24.72 10.61
C ALA A 42 28.05 -23.98 10.62
N ALA A 43 27.58 -23.55 11.79
CA ALA A 43 26.35 -22.79 11.93
C ALA A 43 26.43 -21.45 11.19
N PHE A 44 27.57 -20.75 11.28
CA PHE A 44 27.80 -19.50 10.53
C PHE A 44 27.74 -19.73 9.02
N HIS A 45 28.42 -20.76 8.50
CA HIS A 45 28.37 -21.10 7.08
C HIS A 45 26.95 -21.44 6.61
N LEU A 46 26.18 -22.16 7.43
CA LEU A 46 24.82 -22.56 7.12
C LEU A 46 23.87 -21.35 7.16
N ALA A 47 24.03 -20.45 8.12
CA ALA A 47 23.29 -19.20 8.22
C ALA A 47 23.57 -18.27 7.02
N VAL A 48 24.84 -18.13 6.63
CA VAL A 48 25.23 -17.31 5.46
C VAL A 48 24.63 -17.89 4.17
N ARG A 49 24.72 -19.21 3.96
CA ARG A 49 24.11 -19.86 2.79
C ARG A 49 22.58 -19.73 2.78
N ALA A 50 21.93 -19.91 3.93
CA ALA A 50 20.49 -19.75 4.06
C ALA A 50 20.06 -18.30 3.76
N TYR A 51 20.81 -17.31 4.24
CA TYR A 51 20.57 -15.90 3.96
C TYR A 51 20.72 -15.58 2.46
N PHE A 52 21.78 -16.07 1.81
CA PHE A 52 21.94 -15.91 0.36
C PHE A 52 20.82 -16.60 -0.43
N ALA A 53 20.43 -17.82 -0.05
CA ALA A 53 19.33 -18.51 -0.69
C ALA A 53 17.99 -17.75 -0.52
N ALA A 54 17.72 -17.24 0.69
CA ALA A 54 16.51 -16.49 0.99
C ALA A 54 16.45 -15.16 0.22
N THR A 55 17.57 -14.44 0.13
CA THR A 55 17.65 -13.17 -0.63
C THR A 55 17.49 -13.40 -2.13
N ILE A 56 18.10 -14.46 -2.69
CA ILE A 56 17.89 -14.84 -4.10
C ILE A 56 16.43 -15.22 -4.35
N ALA A 57 15.84 -16.05 -3.49
CA ALA A 57 14.44 -16.44 -3.61
C ALA A 57 13.49 -15.22 -3.51
N ALA A 58 13.76 -14.30 -2.57
CA ALA A 58 12.98 -13.07 -2.40
C ALA A 58 13.11 -12.13 -3.61
N THR A 59 14.32 -11.98 -4.17
CA THR A 59 14.49 -11.15 -5.38
C THR A 59 13.77 -11.77 -6.57
N ILE A 60 13.93 -13.08 -6.82
CA ILE A 60 13.23 -13.77 -7.91
C ILE A 60 11.72 -13.65 -7.77
N SER A 61 11.18 -13.81 -6.56
CA SER A 61 9.73 -13.71 -6.32
C SER A 61 9.20 -12.28 -6.53
N LEU A 62 9.98 -11.26 -6.15
CA LEU A 62 9.65 -9.85 -6.42
C LEU A 62 9.67 -9.55 -7.92
N TRP A 63 10.69 -10.03 -8.63
CA TRP A 63 10.79 -9.88 -10.09
C TRP A 63 9.65 -10.60 -10.82
N ALA A 64 9.31 -11.82 -10.40
CA ALA A 64 8.19 -12.58 -10.94
C ALA A 64 6.86 -11.84 -10.69
N SER A 65 6.61 -11.41 -9.46
CA SER A 65 5.42 -10.63 -9.07
C SER A 65 5.30 -9.36 -9.90
N ARG A 66 6.39 -8.61 -10.08
CA ARG A 66 6.40 -7.38 -10.88
C ARG A 66 6.09 -7.64 -12.36
N ARG A 67 6.62 -8.72 -12.94
CA ARG A 67 6.30 -9.13 -14.31
C ARG A 67 4.84 -9.52 -14.47
N ILE A 68 4.30 -10.27 -13.52
CA ILE A 68 2.88 -10.67 -13.53
C ILE A 68 1.99 -9.44 -13.41
N ALA A 69 2.25 -8.55 -12.46
CA ALA A 69 1.52 -7.30 -12.28
C ALA A 69 1.54 -6.42 -13.53
N TRP A 70 2.69 -6.32 -14.22
CA TRP A 70 2.77 -5.57 -15.47
C TRP A 70 1.94 -6.21 -16.59
N ARG A 71 1.98 -7.53 -16.71
CA ARG A 71 1.18 -8.28 -17.70
C ARG A 71 -0.32 -8.16 -17.43
N THR A 72 -0.74 -8.28 -16.17
CA THR A 72 -2.16 -8.13 -15.79
C THR A 72 -2.64 -6.70 -16.01
N PHE A 73 -1.80 -5.70 -15.74
CA PHE A 73 -2.11 -4.30 -16.03
C PHE A 73 -2.26 -4.02 -17.54
N LEU A 74 -1.39 -4.56 -18.37
CA LEU A 74 -1.52 -4.46 -19.83
C LEU A 74 -2.79 -5.16 -20.32
N ALA A 75 -3.04 -6.38 -19.84
CA ALA A 75 -4.22 -7.14 -20.20
C ALA A 75 -5.51 -6.42 -19.80
N SER A 76 -5.58 -5.88 -18.57
CA SER A 76 -6.75 -5.14 -18.10
C SER A 76 -7.02 -3.90 -18.93
N ARG A 77 -5.98 -3.15 -19.32
CA ARG A 77 -6.12 -2.00 -20.23
C ARG A 77 -6.71 -2.39 -21.58
N ILE A 78 -6.24 -3.50 -22.17
CA ILE A 78 -6.77 -3.99 -23.45
C ILE A 78 -8.24 -4.42 -23.31
N ILE A 79 -8.57 -5.12 -22.22
CA ILE A 79 -9.94 -5.56 -21.93
C ILE A 79 -10.86 -4.35 -21.77
N ILE A 80 -10.46 -3.34 -20.99
CA ILE A 80 -11.24 -2.11 -20.78
C ILE A 80 -11.44 -1.37 -22.10
N ALA A 81 -10.38 -1.21 -22.91
CA ALA A 81 -10.50 -0.54 -24.21
C ALA A 81 -11.48 -1.26 -25.14
N ARG A 82 -11.41 -2.61 -25.22
CA ARG A 82 -12.36 -3.41 -26.01
C ARG A 82 -13.77 -3.33 -25.46
N ALA A 83 -13.94 -3.38 -24.14
CA ALA A 83 -15.24 -3.26 -23.49
C ALA A 83 -15.87 -1.89 -23.77
N LEU A 84 -15.08 -0.81 -23.75
CA LEU A 84 -15.55 0.54 -24.10
C LEU A 84 -15.96 0.64 -25.58
N LEU A 85 -15.21 0.05 -26.49
CA LEU A 85 -15.57 0.01 -27.92
C LEU A 85 -16.88 -0.76 -28.13
N LEU A 86 -17.00 -1.95 -27.54
CA LEU A 86 -18.23 -2.75 -27.61
C LEU A 86 -19.41 -2.02 -26.97
N ALA A 87 -19.21 -1.38 -25.82
CA ALA A 87 -20.24 -0.59 -25.16
C ALA A 87 -20.67 0.61 -26.03
N ARG A 88 -19.73 1.26 -26.71
CA ARG A 88 -20.04 2.34 -27.66
C ARG A 88 -20.86 1.83 -28.83
N ASP A 89 -20.49 0.70 -29.42
CA ASP A 89 -21.19 0.13 -30.56
C ASP A 89 -22.58 -0.37 -30.17
N LEU A 90 -22.71 -0.98 -28.98
CA LEU A 90 -24.00 -1.35 -28.40
C LEU A 90 -24.86 -0.11 -28.09
N ALA A 91 -24.27 0.94 -27.54
CA ALA A 91 -24.99 2.20 -27.28
C ALA A 91 -25.43 2.84 -28.60
N TRP A 92 -24.59 2.81 -29.64
CA TRP A 92 -24.93 3.36 -30.96
C TRP A 92 -26.04 2.55 -31.64
N SER A 93 -25.96 1.22 -31.60
CA SER A 93 -27.04 0.33 -32.07
C SER A 93 -28.34 0.53 -31.26
N ALA A 94 -28.18 0.63 -29.94
CA ALA A 94 -29.11 1.15 -28.94
C ALA A 94 -29.90 2.36 -29.43
N TRP A 95 -29.13 3.35 -29.84
CA TRP A 95 -29.55 4.68 -30.20
C TRP A 95 -30.12 4.80 -31.61
N ASP A 96 -29.71 3.91 -32.52
CA ASP A 96 -30.22 3.85 -33.89
C ASP A 96 -31.53 3.04 -34.01
N CYS A 97 -31.97 2.39 -32.93
CA CYS A 97 -33.20 1.62 -32.95
C CYS A 97 -34.45 2.50 -33.20
N LYS A 98 -35.50 1.92 -33.80
CA LYS A 98 -36.76 2.63 -34.12
C LYS A 98 -37.39 3.31 -32.90
N ARG A 99 -37.30 2.68 -31.72
CA ARG A 99 -37.83 3.25 -30.46
C ARG A 99 -37.06 4.51 -30.04
N ALA A 100 -35.73 4.50 -30.15
CA ALA A 100 -34.89 5.66 -29.83
C ALA A 100 -35.14 6.82 -30.81
N ARG A 101 -35.36 6.53 -32.11
CA ARG A 101 -35.75 7.56 -33.09
C ARG A 101 -37.11 8.18 -32.78
N LEU A 102 -38.09 7.37 -32.37
CA LEU A 102 -39.40 7.88 -31.93
C LEU A 102 -39.27 8.73 -30.66
N PHE A 103 -38.46 8.29 -29.70
CA PHE A 103 -38.18 9.03 -28.49
C PHE A 103 -37.50 10.37 -28.77
N ARG A 104 -36.54 10.43 -29.71
CA ARG A 104 -35.92 11.67 -30.17
C ARG A 104 -36.91 12.64 -30.77
N ARG A 105 -37.75 12.19 -31.72
CA ARG A 105 -38.79 13.05 -32.31
C ARG A 105 -39.77 13.56 -31.27
N ARG A 106 -40.11 12.72 -30.28
CA ARG A 106 -40.96 13.12 -29.16
C ARG A 106 -40.29 14.15 -28.25
N LEU A 107 -39.02 13.96 -27.91
CA LEU A 107 -38.23 14.91 -27.14
C LEU A 107 -38.06 16.25 -27.87
N GLU A 108 -37.77 16.22 -29.17
CA GLU A 108 -37.70 17.41 -30.01
C GLU A 108 -39.04 18.14 -30.00
N LEU A 109 -40.14 17.42 -30.19
CA LEU A 109 -41.48 18.00 -30.18
C LEU A 109 -41.86 18.56 -28.81
N GLU A 110 -41.56 17.86 -27.71
CA GLU A 110 -41.76 18.34 -26.34
C GLU A 110 -40.87 19.56 -26.04
N MET A 111 -39.62 19.60 -26.51
CA MET A 111 -38.73 20.76 -26.41
C MET A 111 -39.28 21.96 -27.20
N PHE A 112 -39.73 21.75 -28.44
CA PHE A 112 -40.35 22.80 -29.25
C PHE A 112 -41.64 23.31 -28.60
N ILE A 113 -42.49 22.42 -28.06
CA ILE A 113 -43.69 22.80 -27.32
C ILE A 113 -43.34 23.52 -26.02
N TRP A 114 -42.24 23.16 -25.35
CA TRP A 114 -41.81 23.85 -24.14
C TRP A 114 -41.29 25.27 -24.43
N PHE A 115 -40.56 25.46 -25.55
CA PHE A 115 -40.04 26.77 -25.98
C PHE A 115 -41.04 27.65 -26.73
N LEU A 116 -41.90 27.10 -27.59
CA LEU A 116 -42.88 27.86 -28.38
C LEU A 116 -44.30 27.80 -27.81
N GLY A 117 -44.59 26.83 -26.94
CA GLY A 117 -45.87 26.75 -26.27
C GLY A 117 -46.06 27.83 -25.22
N PRO A 118 -47.20 27.85 -24.53
CA PRO A 118 -47.59 28.92 -23.63
C PRO A 118 -46.56 29.18 -22.51
N GLY A 119 -45.82 28.16 -22.07
CA GLY A 119 -44.76 28.31 -21.06
C GLY A 119 -43.46 28.91 -21.58
N GLY A 120 -43.12 28.72 -22.86
CA GLY A 120 -41.90 29.27 -23.46
C GLY A 120 -42.00 30.76 -23.74
N ASN A 121 -43.21 31.22 -24.09
CA ASN A 121 -43.51 32.64 -24.14
C ASN A 121 -43.40 33.27 -22.74
N THR A 122 -43.80 32.55 -21.68
CA THR A 122 -43.58 32.99 -20.29
C THR A 122 -42.10 33.07 -19.94
N LEU A 123 -41.27 32.10 -20.35
CA LEU A 123 -39.82 32.13 -20.15
C LEU A 123 -39.16 33.29 -20.90
N LEU A 124 -39.54 33.55 -22.16
CA LEU A 124 -39.07 34.71 -22.91
C LEU A 124 -39.55 36.02 -22.28
N LEU A 125 -40.81 36.11 -21.84
CA LEU A 125 -41.32 37.28 -21.12
C LEU A 125 -40.59 37.51 -19.79
N MET A 126 -40.25 36.44 -19.06
CA MET A 126 -39.51 36.52 -17.80
C MET A 126 -38.07 36.96 -18.06
N LEU A 127 -37.43 36.49 -19.13
CA LEU A 127 -36.07 36.84 -19.49
C LEU A 127 -35.95 38.26 -20.07
N PHE A 128 -36.88 38.65 -20.95
CA PHE A 128 -36.97 40.00 -21.53
C PHE A 128 -37.88 40.92 -20.73
N TRP A 129 -38.16 40.58 -19.47
CA TRP A 129 -39.01 41.39 -18.61
C TRP A 129 -38.40 42.79 -18.46
N PRO A 130 -39.10 43.88 -18.83
CA PRO A 130 -38.53 45.24 -18.84
C PRO A 130 -38.14 45.75 -17.44
N GLY A 131 -38.52 45.05 -16.39
CA GLY A 131 -38.11 45.29 -14.99
C GLY A 131 -36.70 44.83 -14.62
N TRP A 132 -35.96 44.05 -15.43
CA TRP A 132 -34.54 43.73 -15.17
C TRP A 132 -33.65 44.97 -15.04
N PRO A 133 -33.67 45.94 -15.98
CA PRO A 133 -32.89 47.17 -15.82
C PRO A 133 -33.32 47.98 -14.61
N MET A 134 -34.59 47.93 -14.22
CA MET A 134 -35.11 48.62 -13.04
C MET A 134 -34.59 47.98 -11.73
N LEU A 135 -34.56 46.65 -11.66
CA LEU A 135 -33.91 45.91 -10.57
C LEU A 135 -32.40 46.14 -10.53
N ALA A 136 -31.73 46.15 -11.68
CA ALA A 136 -30.31 46.43 -11.78
C ALA A 136 -29.98 47.85 -11.29
N ALA A 137 -30.78 48.85 -11.64
CA ALA A 137 -30.64 50.22 -11.16
C ALA A 137 -30.87 50.34 -9.66
N LEU A 138 -31.84 49.60 -9.11
CA LEU A 138 -32.14 49.58 -7.67
C LEU A 138 -31.00 48.93 -6.87
N CYS A 139 -30.51 47.77 -7.34
CA CYS A 139 -29.34 47.12 -6.76
C CYS A 139 -28.09 48.01 -6.87
N TRP A 140 -27.90 48.71 -7.98
CA TRP A 140 -26.80 49.65 -8.16
C TRP A 140 -26.90 50.83 -7.19
N GLY A 141 -28.09 51.41 -7.03
CA GLY A 141 -28.33 52.50 -6.07
C GLY A 141 -28.10 52.09 -4.63
N ILE A 142 -28.56 50.89 -4.24
CA ILE A 142 -28.29 50.32 -2.91
C ILE A 142 -26.79 50.08 -2.73
N TRP A 143 -26.11 49.51 -3.73
CA TRP A 143 -24.66 49.28 -3.68
C TRP A 143 -23.88 50.58 -3.45
N GLN A 144 -24.26 51.68 -4.12
CA GLN A 144 -23.63 52.99 -3.93
C GLN A 144 -23.92 53.61 -2.55
N LEU A 145 -24.99 53.20 -1.87
CA LEU A 145 -25.38 53.69 -0.55
C LEU A 145 -24.80 52.85 0.61
N THR A 146 -24.54 51.57 0.37
CA THR A 146 -23.98 50.64 1.39
C THR A 146 -22.50 50.29 1.17
N GLY A 147 -21.92 50.71 0.04
CA GLY A 147 -20.46 50.73 -0.19
C GLY A 147 -19.82 52.04 0.23
#